data_AF-A0A8S1QY54-F1
#
_entry.id   AF-A0A8S1QY54-F1
#
_cell.length_a   1.000
_cell.length_b   1.000
_cell.length_c   1.000
_cell.angle_alpha   90.00
_cell.angle_beta   90.00
_cell.angle_gamma   90.00
#
_symmetry.space_group_name_H-M   'P 1'
#
loop_
_entity.id
_entity.type
_entity.pdbx_description
1 polymer ?
#
loop_
_entity_poly.entity_id
_entity_poly.type
_entity_poly.pdbx_seq_one_letter_code
_entity_poly.pdbx_strand_id
1 'polypeptide(L)'
;MYIINNVQEQIINYNNKWQNLITQKHSLKYLCMKAKDEITQIIKQIILTMLIAQIQIENNSSCPICLNEDLLIKGVQSEQCKHSFCIGCINDYWQHNQKKQLKCPCCRAKISTFAKSKKLQDQFQQDCNSFILEYRLRCTVLKYNIIYPFQIIINIYKHLGQLFNLFKVLLKLSIQLQLVLCFILCIYVFSPIDLFPEAIFGVIGLVDDLLCIIFIIWILITQIMIRIFF
;
A
#
# COMPACT_ATOMS: atom_id res chain seq x y z
N MET A 1 40.38 -3.41 11.49
CA MET A 1 41.56 -3.37 12.40
C MET A 1 42.84 -3.81 11.70
N TYR A 2 42.85 -4.94 10.97
CA TYR A 2 44.03 -5.43 10.21
C TYR A 2 44.60 -4.44 9.18
N ILE A 3 43.73 -3.71 8.47
CA ILE A 3 44.14 -2.72 7.45
C ILE A 3 44.86 -1.51 8.08
N ILE A 4 44.44 -1.06 9.27
CA ILE A 4 45.01 0.11 9.94
C ILE A 4 46.42 -0.19 10.44
N ASN A 5 46.64 -1.38 10.99
CA ASN A 5 47.96 -1.81 11.45
C ASN A 5 48.97 -1.95 10.28
N ASN A 6 48.52 -2.46 9.12
CA ASN A 6 49.36 -2.62 7.94
C ASN A 6 49.81 -1.26 7.35
N VAL A 7 48.93 -0.25 7.39
CA VAL A 7 49.26 1.12 6.96
C VAL A 7 50.26 1.78 7.91
N GLN A 8 50.13 1.58 9.22
CA GLN A 8 51.08 2.11 10.19
C GLN A 8 52.49 1.53 10.01
N GLU A 9 52.62 0.21 9.78
CA GLU A 9 53.92 -0.41 9.53
C GLU A 9 54.57 0.10 8.23
N GLN A 10 53.78 0.30 7.17
CA GLN A 10 54.28 0.86 5.92
C GLN A 10 54.81 2.30 6.08
N ILE A 11 54.12 3.13 6.86
CA ILE A 11 54.55 4.51 7.15
C ILE A 11 55.86 4.52 7.93
N ILE A 12 56.00 3.68 8.96
CA ILE A 12 57.23 3.59 9.78
C ILE A 12 58.41 3.14 8.91
N ASN A 13 58.21 2.14 8.05
CA ASN A 13 59.25 1.62 7.18
C ASN A 13 59.70 2.66 6.13
N TYR A 14 58.75 3.44 5.60
CA TYR A 14 59.05 4.58 4.72
C TYR A 14 59.91 5.63 5.42
N ASN A 15 59.55 5.98 6.65
CA ASN A 15 60.23 7.02 7.42
C ASN A 15 61.70 6.65 7.70
N ASN A 16 61.94 5.39 8.09
CA ASN A 16 63.30 4.87 8.31
C ASN A 16 64.14 4.86 7.02
N LYS A 17 63.53 4.48 5.88
CA LYS A 17 64.19 4.51 4.57
C LYS A 17 64.59 5.92 4.15
N TRP A 18 63.73 6.91 4.39
CA TRP A 18 64.01 8.32 4.09
C TRP A 18 65.07 8.93 5.01
N GLN A 19 65.08 8.59 6.31
CA GLN A 19 66.14 9.02 7.21
C GLN A 19 67.52 8.52 6.76
N ASN A 20 67.62 7.26 6.30
CA ASN A 20 68.87 6.70 5.77
C ASN A 20 69.29 7.28 4.41
N LEU A 21 68.37 7.81 3.61
CA LEU A 21 68.66 8.44 2.32
C LEU A 21 69.15 9.89 2.47
N ILE A 22 68.64 10.61 3.48
CA ILE A 22 69.02 12.01 3.75
C ILE A 22 70.42 12.10 4.37
N THR A 23 70.84 11.08 5.12
CA THR A 23 72.21 11.00 5.67
C THR A 23 73.28 10.72 4.61
N GLN A 24 72.90 10.29 3.40
CA GLN A 24 73.79 10.11 2.26
C GLN A 24 73.85 11.39 1.41
N LYS A 25 75.04 11.74 0.90
CA LYS A 25 75.32 12.98 0.17
C LYS A 25 74.75 12.95 -1.27
N HIS A 26 73.42 13.01 -1.40
CA HIS A 26 72.72 13.07 -2.69
C HIS A 26 72.46 14.53 -3.12
N SER A 27 72.32 14.76 -4.43
CA SER A 27 71.94 16.09 -4.93
C SER A 27 70.47 16.40 -4.58
N LEU A 28 70.17 17.65 -4.23
CA LEU A 28 68.80 18.10 -3.91
C LEU A 28 67.80 17.77 -5.04
N LYS A 29 68.25 17.87 -6.29
CA LYS A 29 67.43 17.56 -7.48
C LYS A 29 67.00 16.09 -7.52
N TYR A 30 67.91 15.17 -7.16
CA TYR A 30 67.62 13.74 -7.09
C TYR A 30 66.61 13.42 -5.97
N LEU A 31 66.78 14.01 -4.79
CA LEU A 31 65.87 13.82 -3.66
C LEU A 31 64.46 14.34 -3.97
N CYS A 32 64.34 15.50 -4.60
CA CYS A 32 63.03 16.03 -5.03
C CYS A 32 62.36 15.18 -6.11
N MET A 33 63.10 14.67 -7.10
CA MET A 33 62.54 13.75 -8.11
C MET A 33 62.05 12.45 -7.46
N LYS A 34 62.88 11.84 -6.60
CA LYS A 34 62.54 10.59 -5.91
C LYS A 34 61.33 10.75 -4.97
N ALA A 35 61.26 11.87 -4.23
CA ALA A 35 60.12 12.19 -3.38
C ALA A 35 58.84 12.34 -4.21
N LYS A 36 58.92 13.01 -5.37
CA LYS A 36 57.77 13.20 -6.26
C LYS A 36 57.25 11.88 -6.83
N ASP A 37 58.14 10.96 -7.22
CA ASP A 37 57.76 9.64 -7.73
C ASP A 37 57.15 8.74 -6.64
N GLU A 38 57.74 8.75 -5.43
CA GLU A 38 57.23 7.96 -4.31
C GLU A 38 55.88 8.51 -3.80
N ILE A 39 55.72 9.84 -3.69
CA ILE A 39 54.44 10.47 -3.32
C ILE A 39 53.35 10.17 -4.37
N THR A 40 53.69 10.23 -5.67
CA THR A 40 52.69 9.93 -6.72
C THR A 40 52.29 8.46 -6.73
N GLN A 41 53.20 7.52 -6.42
CA GLN A 41 52.85 6.12 -6.22
C GLN A 41 51.92 5.91 -5.01
N ILE A 42 52.23 6.53 -3.87
CA ILE A 42 51.38 6.42 -2.66
C ILE A 42 49.99 6.99 -2.93
N ILE A 43 49.89 8.15 -3.57
CA ILE A 43 48.60 8.75 -3.92
C ILE A 43 47.80 7.83 -4.86
N LYS A 44 48.45 7.24 -5.88
CA LYS A 44 47.80 6.25 -6.76
C LYS A 44 47.29 5.03 -5.98
N GLN A 45 48.09 4.50 -5.05
CA GLN A 45 47.72 3.36 -4.20
C GLN A 45 46.51 3.69 -3.31
N ILE A 46 46.48 4.89 -2.71
CA ILE A 46 45.37 5.36 -1.86
C ILE A 46 44.11 5.55 -2.70
N ILE A 47 44.19 6.19 -3.86
CA ILE A 47 43.03 6.37 -4.75
C ILE A 47 42.49 5.01 -5.21
N LEU A 48 43.37 4.08 -5.60
CA LEU A 48 42.98 2.73 -6.02
C LEU A 48 42.28 1.97 -4.88
N THR A 49 42.82 2.02 -3.66
CA THR A 49 42.20 1.36 -2.50
C THR A 49 40.87 1.99 -2.11
N MET A 50 40.73 3.31 -2.20
CA MET A 50 39.45 4.00 -1.98
C MET A 50 38.40 3.64 -3.03
N LEU A 51 38.80 3.55 -4.31
CA LEU A 51 37.92 3.12 -5.40
C LEU A 51 37.47 1.67 -5.23
N ILE A 52 38.37 0.75 -4.87
CA ILE A 52 38.04 -0.65 -4.60
C ILE A 52 37.06 -0.76 -3.42
N ALA A 53 37.28 0.01 -2.35
CA ALA A 53 36.38 0.03 -1.19
C ALA A 53 34.98 0.58 -1.54
N GLN A 54 34.89 1.63 -2.36
CA GLN A 54 33.60 2.14 -2.86
C GLN A 54 32.86 1.09 -3.70
N ILE A 55 33.56 0.41 -4.61
CA ILE A 55 32.98 -0.67 -5.43
C ILE A 55 32.51 -1.84 -4.55
N GLN A 56 33.22 -2.16 -3.47
CA GLN A 56 32.82 -3.22 -2.52
C GLN A 56 31.55 -2.85 -1.74
N ILE A 57 31.35 -1.58 -1.39
CA ILE A 57 30.15 -1.10 -0.68
C ILE A 57 28.90 -1.19 -1.58
N GLU A 58 29.04 -0.89 -2.87
CA GLU A 58 27.95 -1.10 -3.85
C GLU A 58 27.66 -2.59 -4.08
N ASN A 59 28.67 -3.45 -3.91
CA ASN A 59 28.61 -4.89 -4.05
C ASN A 59 28.49 -5.63 -2.71
N ASN A 60 27.65 -5.17 -1.78
CA ASN A 60 27.26 -5.97 -0.61
C ASN A 60 26.46 -7.21 -1.08
N SER A 61 27.17 -8.19 -1.63
CA SER A 61 26.71 -9.45 -2.19
C SER A 61 26.52 -10.51 -1.12
N SER A 62 26.94 -10.25 0.13
CA SER A 62 26.81 -11.17 1.24
C SER A 62 25.57 -10.92 2.09
N CYS A 63 24.84 -11.98 2.39
CA CYS A 63 23.66 -11.92 3.25
C CYS A 63 24.09 -11.56 4.67
N PRO A 64 23.52 -10.54 5.33
CA PRO A 64 23.92 -10.15 6.69
C PRO A 64 23.53 -11.17 7.77
N ILE A 65 22.76 -12.21 7.41
CA ILE A 65 22.33 -13.28 8.33
C ILE A 65 23.26 -14.49 8.22
N CYS A 66 23.50 -15.01 7.01
CA CYS A 66 24.31 -16.21 6.79
C CYS A 66 25.72 -15.94 6.24
N LEU A 67 26.05 -14.69 5.93
CA LEU A 67 27.33 -14.24 5.36
C LEU A 67 27.69 -14.82 3.98
N ASN A 68 26.81 -15.60 3.37
CA ASN A 68 27.02 -16.16 2.02
C ASN A 68 26.80 -15.11 0.91
N GLU A 69 27.60 -15.21 -0.16
CA GLU A 69 27.65 -14.27 -1.29
C GLU A 69 26.54 -14.44 -2.35
N ASP A 70 25.59 -15.34 -2.10
CA ASP A 70 24.55 -15.75 -3.05
C ASP A 70 23.34 -14.78 -3.13
N LEU A 71 23.42 -13.57 -2.55
CA LEU A 71 22.30 -12.62 -2.53
C LEU A 71 21.80 -12.25 -3.93
N LEU A 72 22.69 -12.19 -4.91
CA LEU A 72 22.32 -11.84 -6.26
C LEU A 72 21.40 -12.91 -6.88
N ILE A 73 21.60 -14.16 -6.50
CA ILE A 73 21.00 -15.36 -7.11
C ILE A 73 19.70 -15.76 -6.38
N LYS A 74 19.69 -15.69 -5.04
CA LYS A 74 18.55 -16.12 -4.18
C LYS A 74 18.09 -15.05 -3.18
N GLY A 75 18.35 -13.78 -3.48
CA GLY A 75 18.06 -12.67 -2.57
C GLY A 75 16.75 -11.94 -2.85
N VAL A 76 16.18 -11.43 -1.78
CA VAL A 76 15.09 -10.45 -1.77
C VAL A 76 15.56 -9.18 -1.08
N GLN A 77 15.06 -8.05 -1.56
CA GLN A 77 15.40 -6.72 -1.04
C GLN A 77 14.16 -6.08 -0.41
N SER A 78 14.31 -5.50 0.77
CA SER A 78 13.26 -4.65 1.35
C SER A 78 13.13 -3.36 0.56
N GLU A 79 11.91 -2.99 0.16
CA GLU A 79 11.67 -1.73 -0.58
C GLU A 79 11.87 -0.48 0.30
N GLN A 80 11.69 -0.59 1.62
CA GLN A 80 11.70 0.55 2.54
C GLN A 80 13.11 0.92 2.99
N CYS A 81 13.92 -0.07 3.36
CA CYS A 81 15.26 0.15 3.89
C CYS A 81 16.38 -0.37 2.97
N LYS A 82 16.02 -0.91 1.80
CA LYS A 82 16.95 -1.37 0.75
C LYS A 82 17.95 -2.44 1.17
N HIS A 83 17.81 -3.03 2.35
CA HIS A 83 18.63 -4.17 2.78
C HIS A 83 18.17 -5.45 2.08
N SER A 84 19.14 -6.26 1.67
CA SER A 84 18.92 -7.52 0.94
C SER A 84 19.28 -8.73 1.79
N PHE A 85 18.49 -9.80 1.64
CA PHE A 85 18.63 -11.04 2.41
C PHE A 85 18.41 -12.26 1.51
N CYS A 86 19.04 -13.38 1.80
CA CYS A 86 18.66 -14.65 1.18
C CYS A 86 17.23 -15.03 1.58
N ILE A 87 16.48 -15.60 0.64
CA ILE A 87 15.08 -15.99 0.85
C ILE A 87 14.90 -16.93 2.06
N GLY A 88 15.77 -17.94 2.20
CA GLY A 88 15.74 -18.87 3.33
C GLY A 88 15.96 -18.14 4.66
N CYS A 89 17.03 -17.34 4.76
CA CYS A 89 17.37 -16.64 6.00
C CYS A 89 16.27 -15.67 6.47
N ILE A 90 15.67 -14.92 5.55
CA ILE A 90 14.61 -13.98 5.92
C ILE A 90 13.31 -14.70 6.26
N ASN A 91 13.03 -15.84 5.61
CA ASN A 91 11.87 -16.68 5.91
C ASN A 91 12.02 -17.32 7.30
N ASP A 92 13.17 -17.90 7.61
CA ASP A 92 13.45 -18.48 8.93
C ASP A 92 13.36 -17.41 10.02
N TYR A 93 13.96 -16.23 9.77
CA TYR A 93 13.84 -15.09 10.67
C TYR A 93 12.38 -14.67 10.90
N TRP A 94 11.55 -14.71 9.86
CA TRP A 94 10.14 -14.40 9.96
C TRP A 94 9.38 -15.43 10.81
N GLN A 95 9.62 -16.72 10.55
CA GLN A 95 9.00 -17.83 11.28
C GLN A 95 9.34 -17.79 12.77
N HIS A 96 10.60 -17.53 13.12
CA HIS A 96 11.03 -17.43 14.52
C HIS A 96 10.46 -16.22 15.26
N ASN A 97 10.29 -15.07 14.60
CA ASN A 97 9.86 -13.86 15.28
C ASN A 97 8.35 -13.88 15.59
N GLN A 98 7.56 -14.79 14.98
CA GLN A 98 6.08 -14.91 15.06
C GLN A 98 5.29 -13.60 14.90
N LYS A 99 5.98 -12.52 14.54
CA LYS A 99 5.42 -11.19 14.41
C LYS A 99 4.78 -11.06 13.06
N LYS A 100 3.55 -10.57 13.09
CA LYS A 100 2.71 -10.34 11.91
C LYS A 100 3.38 -9.40 10.90
N GLN A 101 4.17 -8.42 11.36
CA GLN A 101 4.98 -7.54 10.51
C GLN A 101 6.46 -7.69 10.83
N LEU A 102 7.26 -7.95 9.80
CA LEU A 102 8.69 -8.17 9.94
C LEU A 102 9.43 -6.83 10.11
N LYS A 103 10.41 -6.83 11.02
CA LYS A 103 11.37 -5.73 11.20
C LYS A 103 12.69 -6.14 10.58
N CYS A 104 13.32 -5.25 9.83
CA CYS A 104 14.60 -5.48 9.19
C CYS A 104 15.66 -5.90 10.24
N PRO A 105 16.37 -7.03 10.06
CA PRO A 105 17.47 -7.44 10.94
C PRO A 105 18.58 -6.40 11.08
N CYS A 106 18.86 -5.64 10.01
CA CYS A 106 19.96 -4.66 9.98
C CYS A 106 19.59 -3.33 10.67
N CYS A 107 18.43 -2.77 10.34
CA CYS A 107 18.06 -1.40 10.76
C CYS A 107 16.79 -1.33 11.61
N ARG A 108 16.14 -2.47 11.90
CA ARG A 108 14.88 -2.59 12.66
C ARG A 108 13.67 -1.84 12.06
N ALA A 109 13.81 -1.27 10.86
CA ALA A 109 12.72 -0.65 10.13
C ALA A 109 11.61 -1.66 9.80
N LYS A 110 10.35 -1.22 9.79
CA LYS A 110 9.21 -2.06 9.43
C LYS A 110 9.24 -2.35 7.92
N ILE A 111 9.15 -3.62 7.55
CA ILE A 111 9.11 -4.05 6.15
C ILE A 111 7.65 -4.30 5.77
N SER A 112 7.14 -3.64 4.73
CA SER A 112 5.80 -3.94 4.19
C SER A 112 5.84 -4.79 2.94
N THR A 113 6.95 -4.75 2.21
CA THR A 113 7.05 -5.35 0.87
C THR A 113 8.50 -5.66 0.55
N PHE A 114 8.68 -6.75 -0.18
CA PHE A 114 9.96 -7.20 -0.72
C PHE A 114 9.94 -7.14 -2.25
N ALA A 115 11.06 -6.71 -2.82
CA ALA A 115 11.40 -6.81 -4.22
C ALA A 115 12.36 -7.98 -4.44
N LYS A 116 12.32 -8.59 -5.63
CA LYS A 116 13.26 -9.65 -6.00
C LYS A 116 14.59 -9.05 -6.43
N SER A 117 15.68 -9.79 -6.26
CA SER A 117 16.95 -9.49 -6.92
C SER A 117 16.79 -9.45 -8.45
N LYS A 118 17.54 -8.58 -9.13
CA LYS A 118 17.53 -8.47 -10.60
C LYS A 118 18.12 -9.70 -11.31
N LYS A 119 19.04 -10.41 -10.65
CA LYS A 119 19.76 -11.59 -11.20
C LYS A 119 19.25 -12.90 -10.59
N LEU A 120 17.99 -12.93 -10.17
CA LEU A 120 17.42 -14.11 -9.54
C LEU A 120 17.46 -15.31 -10.50
N GLN A 121 17.91 -16.47 -10.02
CA GLN A 121 17.91 -17.69 -10.82
C GLN A 121 16.50 -18.27 -10.92
N ASP A 122 16.15 -18.83 -12.09
CA ASP A 122 14.83 -19.41 -12.33
C ASP A 122 14.45 -20.48 -11.29
N GLN A 123 15.42 -21.27 -10.83
CA GLN A 123 15.22 -22.28 -9.79
C GLN A 123 14.69 -21.71 -8.47
N PHE A 124 15.09 -20.49 -8.09
CA PHE A 124 14.67 -19.83 -6.85
C PHE A 124 13.49 -18.86 -7.05
N GLN A 125 13.03 -18.68 -8.30
CA GLN A 125 11.96 -17.75 -8.64
C GLN A 125 10.63 -18.14 -8.02
N GLN A 126 10.32 -19.44 -8.03
CA GLN A 126 9.09 -19.96 -7.45
C GLN A 126 9.06 -19.78 -5.93
N ASP A 127 10.16 -20.10 -5.24
CA ASP A 127 10.29 -19.93 -3.78
C ASP A 127 10.25 -18.46 -3.36
N CYS A 128 10.87 -17.58 -4.14
CA CYS A 128 10.79 -16.14 -3.90
C CYS A 128 9.36 -15.62 -4.09
N ASN A 129 8.67 -16.08 -5.14
CA ASN A 129 7.28 -15.70 -5.39
C ASN A 129 6.35 -16.15 -4.27
N SER A 130 6.46 -17.41 -3.83
CA SER A 130 5.62 -17.97 -2.79
C SER A 130 5.81 -17.23 -1.47
N PHE A 131 7.06 -16.98 -1.06
CA PHE A 131 7.36 -16.21 0.14
C PHE A 131 6.83 -14.77 0.07
N ILE A 132 7.09 -14.04 -1.02
CA ILE A 132 6.64 -12.65 -1.17
C ILE A 132 5.11 -12.58 -1.15
N LEU A 133 4.44 -13.53 -1.81
CA LEU A 133 2.98 -13.62 -1.84
C LEU A 133 2.43 -13.93 -0.44
N GLU A 134 2.98 -14.94 0.25
CA GLU A 134 2.55 -15.30 1.61
C GLU A 134 2.74 -14.12 2.57
N TYR A 135 3.88 -13.44 2.50
CA TYR A 135 4.16 -12.25 3.31
C TYR A 135 3.16 -11.14 3.05
N ARG A 136 2.87 -10.85 1.76
CA ARG A 136 1.89 -9.84 1.36
C ARG A 136 0.49 -10.20 1.87
N LEU A 137 0.04 -11.45 1.67
CA LEU A 137 -1.25 -11.93 2.16
C LEU A 137 -1.37 -11.80 3.68
N ARG A 138 -0.34 -12.19 4.43
CA ARG A 138 -0.38 -12.06 5.91
C ARG A 138 -0.43 -10.60 6.35
N CYS A 139 0.23 -9.69 5.62
CA CYS A 139 0.13 -8.24 5.86
C CYS A 139 -1.22 -7.63 5.45
N THR A 140 -1.85 -8.12 4.37
CA THR A 140 -3.11 -7.57 3.83
C THR A 140 -4.35 -8.14 4.51
N VAL A 141 -4.39 -9.44 4.86
CA VAL A 141 -5.49 -10.08 5.59
C VAL A 141 -5.81 -9.32 6.88
N LEU A 142 -4.81 -8.70 7.52
CA LEU A 142 -5.02 -7.85 8.70
C LEU A 142 -5.69 -6.50 8.39
N LYS A 143 -5.39 -5.89 7.24
CA LYS A 143 -6.15 -4.72 6.76
C LYS A 143 -7.59 -5.12 6.42
N TYR A 144 -7.77 -6.31 5.85
CA TYR A 144 -9.07 -6.76 5.33
C TYR A 144 -10.02 -7.29 6.40
N ASN A 145 -9.55 -7.97 7.46
CA ASN A 145 -10.43 -8.59 8.47
C ASN A 145 -11.08 -7.60 9.46
N ILE A 146 -10.50 -6.42 9.68
CA ILE A 146 -11.00 -5.49 10.73
C ILE A 146 -11.41 -4.14 10.15
N ILE A 147 -10.57 -3.55 9.29
CA ILE A 147 -10.77 -2.17 8.84
C ILE A 147 -11.73 -2.11 7.66
N TYR A 148 -11.59 -3.04 6.72
CA TYR A 148 -12.38 -3.06 5.49
C TYR A 148 -13.89 -3.31 5.69
N PRO A 149 -14.35 -4.27 6.52
CA PRO A 149 -15.79 -4.47 6.75
C PRO A 149 -16.44 -3.24 7.38
N PHE A 150 -15.77 -2.60 8.34
CA PHE A 150 -16.29 -1.40 9.00
C PHE A 150 -16.45 -0.23 8.02
N GLN A 151 -15.48 -0.04 7.13
CA GLN A 151 -15.51 1.04 6.14
C GLN A 151 -16.56 0.80 5.05
N ILE A 152 -16.78 -0.47 4.66
CA ILE A 152 -17.89 -0.86 3.78
C ILE A 152 -19.23 -0.57 4.46
N ILE A 153 -19.41 -0.97 5.72
CA ILE A 153 -20.65 -0.74 6.47
C ILE A 153 -20.96 0.76 6.59
N ILE A 154 -19.96 1.59 6.88
CA ILE A 154 -20.12 3.05 6.92
C ILE A 154 -20.54 3.61 5.56
N ASN A 155 -19.89 3.19 4.47
CA ASN A 155 -20.25 3.65 3.13
C ASN A 155 -21.67 3.21 2.74
N ILE A 156 -22.04 1.95 3.05
CA ILE A 156 -23.40 1.44 2.82
C ILE A 156 -24.41 2.26 3.60
N TYR A 157 -24.17 2.52 4.89
CA TYR A 157 -25.07 3.33 5.72
C TYR A 157 -25.23 4.75 5.17
N LYS A 158 -24.12 5.36 4.72
CA LYS A 158 -24.14 6.69 4.08
C LYS A 158 -25.00 6.72 2.82
N HIS A 159 -24.87 5.72 1.95
CA HIS A 159 -25.66 5.64 0.73
C HIS A 159 -27.13 5.25 0.99
N LEU A 160 -27.40 4.38 1.95
CA LEU A 160 -28.76 4.05 2.40
C LEU A 160 -29.47 5.27 2.98
N GLY A 161 -28.77 6.12 3.75
CA GLY A 161 -29.32 7.38 4.25
C GLY A 161 -29.70 8.36 3.14
N GLN A 162 -28.96 8.39 2.02
CA GLN A 162 -29.30 9.21 0.87
C GLN A 162 -30.56 8.71 0.15
N LEU A 163 -30.74 7.39 0.02
CA LEU A 163 -31.97 6.79 -0.50
C LEU A 163 -33.16 7.07 0.43
N PHE A 164 -32.95 7.01 1.74
CA PHE A 164 -33.98 7.33 2.73
C PHE A 164 -34.50 8.77 2.57
N ASN A 165 -33.62 9.72 2.32
CA ASN A 165 -34.01 11.10 2.06
C ASN A 165 -34.85 11.23 0.78
N LEU A 166 -34.54 10.47 -0.27
CA LEU A 166 -35.35 10.43 -1.48
C LEU A 166 -36.74 9.84 -1.20
N PHE A 167 -36.83 8.75 -0.43
CA PHE A 167 -38.11 8.16 0.00
C PHE A 167 -38.97 9.16 0.78
N LYS A 168 -38.39 9.98 1.66
CA LYS A 168 -39.11 11.04 2.37
C LYS A 168 -39.71 12.09 1.43
N VAL A 169 -38.95 12.50 0.41
CA VAL A 169 -39.42 13.47 -0.60
C VAL A 169 -40.55 12.87 -1.43
N LEU A 170 -40.41 11.62 -1.87
CA LEU A 170 -41.45 10.90 -2.63
C LEU A 170 -42.73 10.69 -1.82
N LEU A 171 -42.61 10.33 -0.54
CA LEU A 171 -43.77 10.22 0.37
C LEU A 171 -44.46 11.58 0.55
N LYS A 172 -43.69 12.66 0.74
CA LYS A 172 -44.27 14.02 0.83
C LYS A 172 -45.02 14.41 -0.44
N LEU A 173 -44.46 14.12 -1.61
CA LEU A 173 -45.11 14.37 -2.90
C LEU A 173 -46.38 13.52 -3.06
N SER A 174 -46.33 12.25 -2.67
CA SER A 174 -47.48 11.34 -2.70
C SER A 174 -48.66 11.87 -1.88
N ILE A 175 -48.40 12.38 -0.67
CA ILE A 175 -49.43 12.98 0.18
C ILE A 175 -50.03 14.24 -0.45
N GLN A 176 -49.19 15.10 -1.05
CA GLN A 176 -49.67 16.31 -1.74
C GLN A 176 -50.58 15.96 -2.91
N LEU A 177 -50.24 14.94 -3.71
CA LEU A 177 -51.08 14.46 -4.81
C LEU A 177 -52.40 13.88 -4.31
N GLN A 178 -52.37 13.09 -3.22
CA GLN A 178 -53.57 12.53 -2.60
C GLN A 178 -54.53 13.63 -2.13
N LEU A 179 -54.02 14.69 -1.50
CA LEU A 179 -54.86 15.82 -1.05
C LEU A 179 -55.56 16.52 -2.21
N VAL A 180 -54.87 16.72 -3.33
CA VAL A 180 -55.45 17.31 -4.55
C VAL A 180 -56.52 16.39 -5.14
N LEU A 181 -56.26 15.09 -5.22
CA LEU A 181 -57.23 14.09 -5.70
C LEU A 181 -58.46 14.00 -4.80
N CYS A 182 -58.29 14.01 -3.48
CA CYS A 182 -59.42 14.07 -2.53
C CYS A 182 -60.25 15.33 -2.74
N PHE A 183 -59.63 16.48 -2.99
CA PHE A 183 -60.35 17.73 -3.26
C PHE A 183 -61.15 17.66 -4.57
N ILE A 184 -60.57 17.08 -5.63
CA ILE A 184 -61.26 16.83 -6.91
C ILE A 184 -62.43 15.88 -6.70
N LEU A 185 -62.24 14.80 -5.94
CA LEU A 185 -63.30 13.83 -5.61
C LEU A 185 -64.42 14.50 -4.80
N CYS A 186 -64.10 15.38 -3.84
CA CYS A 186 -65.11 16.15 -3.12
C CYS A 186 -65.90 17.06 -4.08
N ILE A 187 -65.24 17.79 -4.99
CA ILE A 187 -65.93 18.62 -5.99
C ILE A 187 -66.82 17.77 -6.88
N TYR A 188 -66.36 16.58 -7.29
CA TYR A 188 -67.15 15.62 -8.05
C TYR A 188 -68.41 15.19 -7.30
N VAL A 189 -68.29 14.79 -6.03
CA VAL A 189 -69.42 14.37 -5.18
C VAL A 189 -70.40 15.50 -4.89
N PHE A 190 -69.92 16.74 -4.71
CA PHE A 190 -70.77 17.91 -4.43
C PHE A 190 -71.29 18.60 -5.71
N SER A 191 -70.88 18.16 -6.89
CA SER A 191 -71.38 18.69 -8.14
C SER A 191 -72.86 18.32 -8.30
N PRO A 192 -73.77 19.29 -8.47
CA PRO A 192 -75.20 19.03 -8.66
C PRO A 192 -75.53 18.41 -10.03
N ILE A 193 -74.50 18.00 -10.77
CA ILE A 193 -74.59 17.39 -12.08
C ILE A 193 -74.15 15.93 -11.91
N ASP A 194 -75.11 15.06 -11.58
CA ASP A 194 -75.03 13.62 -11.84
C ASP A 194 -74.92 13.43 -13.37
N LEU A 195 -73.71 13.58 -13.92
CA LEU A 195 -73.46 13.66 -15.37
C LEU A 195 -73.47 12.30 -16.07
N PHE A 196 -73.65 11.20 -15.32
CA PHE A 196 -73.79 9.87 -15.87
C PHE A 196 -75.04 9.20 -15.27
N PRO A 197 -76.19 9.19 -15.98
CA PRO A 197 -77.26 8.30 -15.60
C PRO A 197 -76.71 6.87 -15.63
N GLU A 198 -76.63 6.23 -14.47
CA GLU A 198 -76.05 4.91 -14.21
C GLU A 198 -76.64 3.81 -15.13
N ALA A 199 -77.81 4.08 -15.73
CA ALA A 199 -78.49 3.24 -16.70
C ALA A 199 -77.92 3.25 -18.14
N ILE A 200 -77.13 4.26 -18.55
CA ILE A 200 -76.67 4.42 -19.95
C ILE A 200 -75.22 3.93 -20.16
N PHE A 201 -74.40 3.91 -19.10
CA PHE A 201 -72.96 3.64 -19.19
C PHE A 201 -72.45 2.63 -18.15
N GLY A 202 -73.21 1.57 -17.83
CA GLY A 202 -72.92 0.66 -16.71
C GLY A 202 -71.47 0.14 -16.58
N VAL A 203 -70.71 0.00 -17.68
CA VAL A 203 -69.29 -0.37 -17.64
C VAL A 203 -68.38 0.75 -17.08
N ILE A 204 -68.70 2.02 -17.34
CA ILE A 204 -67.93 3.19 -16.88
C ILE A 204 -68.12 3.41 -15.37
N GLY A 205 -69.32 3.17 -14.82
CA GLY A 205 -69.55 3.21 -13.37
C GLY A 205 -68.67 2.19 -12.62
N LEU A 206 -68.55 0.97 -13.16
CA LEU A 206 -67.65 -0.06 -12.59
C LEU A 206 -66.17 0.34 -12.63
N VAL A 207 -65.76 1.09 -13.66
CA VAL A 207 -64.38 1.60 -13.75
C VAL A 207 -64.14 2.68 -12.69
N ASP A 208 -65.11 3.54 -12.43
CA ASP A 208 -65.01 4.57 -11.39
C ASP A 208 -64.92 3.96 -9.97
N ASP A 209 -65.77 2.96 -9.68
CA ASP A 209 -65.71 2.22 -8.41
C ASP A 209 -64.35 1.53 -8.21
N LEU A 210 -63.81 0.92 -9.26
CA LEU A 210 -62.50 0.27 -9.22
C LEU A 210 -61.37 1.28 -9.00
N LEU A 211 -61.44 2.46 -9.62
CA LEU A 211 -60.48 3.54 -9.40
C LEU A 211 -60.56 4.07 -7.97
N CYS A 212 -61.76 4.21 -7.40
CA CYS A 212 -61.96 4.58 -6.00
C CYS A 212 -61.33 3.58 -5.04
N ILE A 213 -61.51 2.27 -5.28
CA ILE A 213 -60.87 1.22 -4.47
C ILE A 213 -59.34 1.29 -4.57
N ILE A 214 -58.79 1.44 -5.77
CA ILE A 214 -57.33 1.59 -5.97
C ILE A 214 -56.81 2.81 -5.21
N PHE A 215 -57.53 3.93 -5.26
CA PHE A 215 -57.17 5.16 -4.57
C PHE A 215 -57.17 4.99 -3.04
N ILE A 216 -58.17 4.31 -2.48
CA ILE A 216 -58.23 3.98 -1.04
C ILE A 216 -57.06 3.08 -0.64
N ILE A 217 -56.77 2.03 -1.42
CA ILE A 217 -55.63 1.14 -1.16
C ILE A 217 -54.31 1.94 -1.19
N TRP A 218 -54.14 2.85 -2.14
CA TRP A 218 -52.97 3.71 -2.23
C TRP A 218 -52.80 4.60 -1.00
N ILE A 219 -53.88 5.18 -0.48
CA ILE A 219 -53.87 5.96 0.78
C ILE A 219 -53.43 5.06 1.94
N LEU A 220 -54.02 3.87 2.10
CA LEU A 220 -53.70 2.94 3.18
C LEU A 220 -52.22 2.52 3.16
N ILE A 221 -51.70 2.17 1.97
CA ILE A 221 -50.27 1.84 1.79
C ILE A 221 -49.41 3.04 2.19
N THR A 222 -49.78 4.25 1.75
CA THR A 222 -49.01 5.47 2.07
C THR A 222 -49.00 5.73 3.59
N GLN A 223 -50.12 5.54 4.29
CA GLN A 223 -50.19 5.68 5.76
C GLN A 223 -49.35 4.64 6.51
N ILE A 224 -49.38 3.39 6.05
CA ILE A 224 -48.54 2.32 6.62
C ILE A 224 -47.06 2.66 6.43
N MET A 225 -46.68 3.13 5.24
CA MET A 225 -45.30 3.53 4.95
C MET A 225 -44.87 4.72 5.80
N ILE A 226 -45.72 5.74 6.01
CA ILE A 226 -45.40 6.84 6.91
C ILE A 226 -45.11 6.32 8.33
N ARG A 227 -45.94 5.42 8.87
CA ARG A 227 -45.77 4.87 10.23
C ARG A 227 -44.53 3.98 10.39
N ILE A 228 -44.08 3.34 9.32
CA ILE A 228 -42.87 2.51 9.34
C ILE A 228 -41.61 3.37 9.24
N PHE A 229 -41.67 4.46 8.48
CA PHE A 229 -40.49 5.26 8.10
C PHE A 229 -40.31 6.56 8.93
N PHE A 230 -41.34 7.02 9.65
CA PHE A 230 -41.33 8.21 10.53
C PHE A 230 -41.93 7.89 11.90
#